data_AF-A0A2D6E2U3-F1
#
_entry.id   AF-A0A2D6E2U3-F1
#
_cell.length_a   1.000
_cell.length_b   1.000
_cell.length_c   1.000
_cell.angle_alpha   90.00
_cell.angle_beta   90.00
_cell.angle_gamma   90.00
#
_symmetry.space_group_name_H-M   'P 1'
#
loop_
_entity.id
_entity.type
_entity.pdbx_description
1 polymer ?
#
loop_
_entity_poly.entity_id
_entity_poly.type
_entity_poly.pdbx_seq_one_letter_code
_entity_poly.pdbx_strand_id
1 'polypeptide(L)'
;MSSKATCQICQEEFESEKSLHHHLKKHGTTMAEYYTVHYPRLNLLNGDPLPFKNKEQYFNSDFSTRQQLLKWCKQESRETVEPYILDLLKKRVESKELKIGPSHLELKLSSLPTVDIYQEVFGSYSVACEKVGVKPMFGSRLPEKLFTSSLAHVNIFIDTREQQPLKFNTSEDMKLDVGDYTSAGEYYSYTYVDRKSDQDFKSTLSKHNLDRFEAELQRAKEMGVYLYIATESDLTQIYKSNRWGPHKSNLKYIFHNMRVLAHKYAGHCQFIFTGSREGSEKLIPELLVRGKELWDVDIQYYIDNHELG
;
A
#
# COMPACT_ATOMS: atom_id res chain seq x y z
N MET A 1 3.74 -34.83 0.05
CA MET A 1 2.57 -35.73 0.05
C MET A 1 1.43 -34.99 -0.64
N SER A 2 0.96 -35.46 -1.79
CA SER A 2 -0.16 -34.81 -2.49
C SER A 2 -1.41 -34.99 -1.63
N SER A 3 -2.00 -33.91 -1.12
CA SER A 3 -3.26 -34.00 -0.37
C SER A 3 -4.35 -34.46 -1.34
N LYS A 4 -4.83 -35.71 -1.19
CA LYS A 4 -5.98 -36.19 -1.95
C LYS A 4 -7.21 -35.33 -1.61
N ALA A 5 -8.01 -35.00 -2.61
CA ALA A 5 -9.23 -34.22 -2.45
C ALA A 5 -10.46 -35.14 -2.52
N THR A 6 -11.33 -35.09 -1.51
CA THR A 6 -12.53 -35.96 -1.44
C THR A 6 -13.79 -35.17 -1.77
N CYS A 7 -14.64 -35.72 -2.65
CA CYS A 7 -15.94 -35.13 -2.98
C CYS A 7 -16.94 -35.32 -1.83
N GLN A 8 -17.56 -34.24 -1.34
CA GLN A 8 -18.54 -34.32 -0.26
C GLN A 8 -19.90 -34.89 -0.70
N ILE A 9 -20.16 -34.99 -2.01
CA ILE A 9 -21.43 -35.53 -2.55
C ILE A 9 -21.37 -37.06 -2.68
N CYS A 10 -20.29 -37.61 -3.24
CA CYS A 10 -20.17 -39.05 -3.52
C CYS A 10 -18.99 -39.75 -2.84
N GLN A 11 -18.18 -39.04 -2.06
CA GLN A 11 -17.01 -39.57 -1.35
C GLN A 11 -15.90 -40.15 -2.24
N GLU A 12 -15.95 -39.92 -3.56
CA GLU A 12 -14.84 -40.26 -4.47
C GLU A 12 -13.58 -39.43 -4.13
N GLU A 13 -12.42 -40.08 -4.12
CA GLU A 13 -11.11 -39.45 -3.93
C GLU A 13 -10.50 -39.03 -5.26
N PHE A 14 -9.86 -37.86 -5.26
CA PHE A 14 -9.18 -37.29 -6.42
C PHE A 14 -7.73 -36.97 -6.07
N GLU A 15 -6.83 -37.21 -7.04
CA GLU A 15 -5.40 -36.95 -6.88
C GLU A 15 -5.07 -35.45 -6.76
N SER A 16 -5.97 -34.59 -7.25
CA SER A 16 -5.84 -33.14 -7.18
C SER A 16 -7.20 -32.44 -7.00
N GLU A 17 -7.14 -31.19 -6.54
CA GLU A 17 -8.34 -30.33 -6.49
C GLU A 17 -8.91 -30.06 -7.88
N LYS A 18 -8.05 -29.92 -8.90
CA LYS A 18 -8.50 -29.71 -10.28
C LYS A 18 -9.37 -30.86 -10.76
N SER A 19 -8.99 -32.10 -10.46
CA SER A 19 -9.78 -33.28 -10.80
C SER A 19 -11.10 -33.32 -10.04
N LEU A 20 -11.12 -32.94 -8.75
CA LEU A 20 -12.38 -32.76 -8.00
C LEU A 20 -13.28 -31.71 -8.65
N HIS A 21 -12.76 -30.54 -9.03
CA HIS A 21 -13.55 -29.47 -9.65
C HIS A 21 -14.14 -29.89 -11.01
N HIS A 22 -13.41 -30.68 -11.80
CA HIS A 22 -13.95 -31.26 -13.04
C HIS A 22 -15.06 -32.27 -12.76
N HIS A 23 -14.90 -33.08 -11.71
CA HIS A 23 -15.87 -34.08 -11.30
C HIS A 23 -17.21 -33.47 -10.86
N LEU A 24 -17.24 -32.25 -10.32
CA LEU A 24 -18.48 -31.58 -9.90
C LEU A 24 -19.55 -31.51 -11.00
N LYS A 25 -19.14 -31.51 -12.27
CA LYS A 25 -20.06 -31.59 -13.42
C LYS A 25 -20.95 -32.85 -13.40
N LYS A 26 -20.46 -33.97 -12.87
CA LYS A 26 -21.24 -35.22 -12.69
C LYS A 26 -22.45 -35.02 -11.79
N HIS A 27 -22.36 -34.08 -10.84
CA HIS A 27 -23.42 -33.74 -9.89
C HIS A 27 -24.26 -32.53 -10.32
N GLY A 28 -24.01 -31.99 -11.53
CA GLY A 28 -24.70 -30.79 -12.01
C GLY A 28 -24.46 -29.55 -11.16
N THR A 29 -23.42 -29.53 -10.31
CA THR A 29 -23.15 -28.41 -9.39
C THR A 29 -21.97 -27.58 -9.84
N THR A 30 -22.04 -26.28 -9.58
CA THR A 30 -20.90 -25.37 -9.79
C THR A 30 -19.93 -25.45 -8.61
N MET A 31 -18.69 -24.98 -8.81
CA MET A 31 -17.74 -24.84 -7.70
C MET A 31 -18.29 -23.94 -6.59
N ALA A 32 -18.98 -22.86 -6.97
CA ALA A 32 -19.55 -21.93 -6.01
C ALA A 32 -20.58 -22.64 -5.12
N GLU A 33 -21.58 -23.27 -5.73
CA GLU A 33 -22.60 -24.05 -5.02
C GLU A 33 -21.98 -25.12 -4.13
N TYR A 34 -21.06 -25.93 -4.67
CA TYR A 34 -20.40 -26.99 -3.93
C TYR A 34 -19.75 -26.47 -2.65
N TYR A 35 -18.96 -25.40 -2.74
CA TYR A 35 -18.27 -24.85 -1.57
C TYR A 35 -19.24 -24.17 -0.61
N THR A 36 -20.23 -23.42 -1.09
CA THR A 36 -21.19 -22.72 -0.21
C THR A 36 -22.15 -23.68 0.49
N VAL A 37 -22.47 -24.83 -0.12
CA VAL A 37 -23.38 -25.84 0.47
C VAL A 37 -22.65 -26.72 1.47
N HIS A 38 -21.46 -27.22 1.13
CA HIS A 38 -20.75 -28.18 1.98
C HIS A 38 -19.82 -27.53 3.02
N TYR A 39 -19.44 -26.28 2.80
CA TYR A 39 -18.58 -25.51 3.69
C TYR A 39 -19.17 -24.11 3.93
N PRO A 40 -20.40 -24.01 4.45
CA PRO A 40 -21.05 -22.72 4.61
C PRO A 40 -20.24 -21.83 5.55
N ARG A 41 -19.91 -20.64 5.08
CA ARG A 41 -19.23 -19.60 5.86
C ARG A 41 -20.10 -18.36 5.92
N LEU A 42 -20.20 -17.79 7.12
CA LEU A 42 -20.98 -16.59 7.38
C LEU A 42 -20.04 -15.40 7.59
N ASN A 43 -20.51 -14.23 7.19
CA ASN A 43 -19.83 -12.97 7.41
C ASN A 43 -19.90 -12.58 8.90
N LEU A 44 -18.77 -12.31 9.52
CA LEU A 44 -18.71 -12.02 10.96
C LEU A 44 -19.44 -10.74 11.37
N LEU A 45 -19.65 -9.80 10.45
CA LEU A 45 -20.34 -8.55 10.76
C LEU A 45 -21.87 -8.71 10.82
N ASN A 46 -22.45 -9.42 9.85
CA ASN A 46 -23.90 -9.40 9.63
C ASN A 46 -24.55 -10.78 9.57
N GLY A 47 -23.77 -11.86 9.61
CA GLY A 47 -24.27 -13.23 9.53
C GLY A 47 -24.71 -13.68 8.14
N ASP A 48 -24.55 -12.86 7.11
CA ASP A 48 -24.91 -13.23 5.74
C ASP A 48 -23.94 -14.28 5.17
N PRO A 49 -24.38 -15.16 4.26
CA PRO A 49 -23.49 -16.08 3.56
C PRO A 49 -22.38 -15.35 2.80
N LEU A 50 -21.13 -15.81 2.93
CA LEU A 50 -20.01 -15.25 2.20
C LEU A 50 -20.07 -15.62 0.70
N PRO A 51 -19.78 -14.66 -0.21
CA PRO A 51 -19.77 -14.93 -1.64
C PRO A 51 -18.57 -15.78 -2.04
N PHE A 52 -18.79 -16.80 -2.87
CA PHE A 52 -17.70 -17.59 -3.45
C PHE A 52 -17.11 -16.87 -4.68
N LYS A 53 -15.81 -16.57 -4.62
CA LYS A 53 -15.03 -16.08 -5.78
C LYS A 53 -14.01 -17.11 -6.25
N ASN A 54 -13.25 -17.65 -5.31
CA ASN A 54 -12.33 -18.77 -5.49
C ASN A 54 -12.10 -19.41 -4.11
N LYS A 55 -11.59 -20.64 -4.10
CA LYS A 55 -11.41 -21.43 -2.87
C LYS A 55 -10.51 -20.72 -1.84
N GLU A 56 -9.34 -20.28 -2.26
CA GLU A 56 -8.37 -19.64 -1.37
C GLU A 56 -8.96 -18.41 -0.68
N GLN A 57 -9.56 -17.51 -1.44
CA GLN A 57 -10.25 -16.33 -0.90
C GLN A 57 -11.42 -16.75 0.01
N TYR A 58 -12.21 -17.75 -0.41
CA TYR A 58 -13.40 -18.16 0.32
C TYR A 58 -13.08 -18.69 1.71
N PHE A 59 -11.96 -19.41 1.90
CA PHE A 59 -11.55 -19.94 3.22
C PHE A 59 -10.67 -18.97 4.03
N ASN A 60 -10.12 -17.93 3.40
CA ASN A 60 -9.25 -16.95 4.06
C ASN A 60 -9.91 -15.58 4.29
N SER A 61 -11.20 -15.42 4.01
CA SER A 61 -11.94 -14.16 4.21
C SER A 61 -13.10 -14.35 5.17
N ASP A 62 -13.26 -13.46 6.15
CA ASP A 62 -14.43 -13.47 7.04
C ASP A 62 -15.43 -12.34 6.73
N PHE A 63 -15.09 -11.53 5.73
CA PHE A 63 -15.83 -10.36 5.29
C PHE A 63 -15.88 -10.29 3.77
N SER A 64 -16.99 -9.81 3.20
CA SER A 64 -17.14 -9.61 1.77
C SER A 64 -16.37 -8.38 1.27
N THR A 65 -16.18 -7.38 2.14
CA THR A 65 -15.45 -6.14 1.84
C THR A 65 -14.59 -5.71 3.03
N ARG A 66 -13.52 -4.95 2.75
CA ARG A 66 -12.69 -4.31 3.79
C ARG A 66 -13.52 -3.41 4.71
N GLN A 67 -14.52 -2.69 4.18
CA GLN A 67 -15.38 -1.82 5.00
C GLN A 67 -16.15 -2.60 6.07
N GLN A 68 -16.56 -3.84 5.78
CA GLN A 68 -17.22 -4.68 6.77
C GLN A 68 -16.26 -5.11 7.88
N LEU A 69 -15.02 -5.49 7.55
CA LEU A 69 -13.97 -5.74 8.54
C LEU A 69 -13.77 -4.53 9.47
N LEU A 70 -13.61 -3.32 8.89
CA LEU A 70 -13.41 -2.10 9.68
C LEU A 70 -14.61 -1.80 10.58
N LYS A 71 -15.83 -2.01 10.10
CA LYS A 71 -17.04 -1.82 10.90
C LYS A 71 -17.14 -2.84 12.03
N TRP A 72 -16.82 -4.10 11.76
CA TRP A 72 -16.80 -5.16 12.78
C TRP A 72 -15.79 -4.86 13.88
N CYS A 73 -14.57 -4.42 13.52
CA CYS A 73 -13.54 -4.04 14.49
C CYS A 73 -13.99 -2.91 15.44
N LYS A 74 -14.92 -2.04 15.01
CA LYS A 74 -15.47 -0.94 15.82
C LYS A 74 -16.69 -1.33 16.66
N GLN A 75 -17.34 -2.44 16.34
CA GLN A 75 -18.58 -2.88 16.99
C GLN A 75 -18.34 -4.02 17.98
N GLU A 76 -17.38 -4.88 17.67
CA GLU A 76 -17.04 -6.05 18.45
C GLU A 76 -16.12 -5.71 19.64
N SER A 77 -16.11 -6.57 20.65
CA SER A 77 -15.27 -6.40 21.84
C SER A 77 -13.78 -6.48 21.52
N ARG A 78 -12.96 -5.71 22.25
CA ARG A 78 -11.50 -5.70 22.09
C ARG A 78 -10.89 -7.09 22.28
N GLU A 79 -11.43 -7.88 23.20
CA GLU A 79 -10.96 -9.24 23.49
C GLU A 79 -11.09 -10.18 22.28
N THR A 80 -12.07 -9.92 21.41
CA THR A 80 -12.29 -10.70 20.18
C THR A 80 -11.51 -10.10 19.00
N VAL A 81 -11.51 -8.76 18.89
CA VAL A 81 -10.84 -8.05 17.79
C VAL A 81 -9.32 -8.20 17.86
N GLU A 82 -8.73 -8.07 19.06
CA GLU A 82 -7.28 -8.09 19.28
C GLU A 82 -6.59 -9.33 18.68
N PRO A 83 -6.95 -10.58 19.07
CA PRO A 83 -6.32 -11.77 18.50
C PRO A 83 -6.59 -11.91 16.99
N TYR A 84 -7.76 -11.48 16.51
CA TYR A 84 -8.13 -11.58 15.10
C TYR A 84 -7.26 -10.70 14.20
N ILE A 85 -7.14 -9.42 14.51
CA ILE A 85 -6.35 -8.48 13.68
C ILE A 85 -4.84 -8.73 13.78
N LEU A 86 -4.38 -9.31 14.89
CA LEU A 86 -3.00 -9.76 15.05
C LEU A 86 -2.69 -10.95 14.15
N ASP A 87 -3.60 -11.92 14.06
CA ASP A 87 -3.47 -13.07 13.16
C ASP A 87 -3.47 -12.64 11.69
N LEU A 88 -4.32 -11.68 11.30
CA LEU A 88 -4.29 -11.10 9.95
C LEU A 88 -2.93 -10.46 9.62
N LEU A 89 -2.37 -9.69 10.56
CA LEU A 89 -1.06 -9.07 10.39
C LEU A 89 0.04 -10.14 10.28
N LYS A 90 0.01 -11.14 11.16
CA LYS A 90 0.96 -12.25 11.20
C LYS A 90 0.94 -13.04 9.88
N LYS A 91 -0.24 -13.44 9.41
CA LYS A 91 -0.42 -14.12 8.11
C LYS A 91 0.14 -13.29 6.96
N ARG A 92 -0.02 -11.96 6.99
CA ARG A 92 0.56 -11.09 5.97
C ARG A 92 2.09 -11.13 6.00
N VAL A 93 2.69 -10.97 7.18
CA VAL A 93 4.14 -11.00 7.37
C VAL A 93 4.72 -12.33 6.92
N GLU A 94 4.13 -13.45 7.35
CA GLU A 94 4.61 -14.80 7.03
C GLU A 94 4.43 -15.14 5.55
N SER A 95 3.25 -14.91 4.96
CA SER A 95 2.95 -15.26 3.56
C SER A 95 3.77 -14.48 2.52
N LYS A 96 4.40 -13.38 2.93
CA LYS A 96 5.25 -12.53 2.09
C LYS A 96 6.69 -12.44 2.58
N GLU A 97 7.04 -13.18 3.63
CA GLU A 97 8.37 -13.19 4.23
C GLU A 97 8.87 -11.76 4.55
N LEU A 98 7.97 -10.91 5.06
CA LEU A 98 8.27 -9.51 5.32
C LEU A 98 9.24 -9.38 6.51
N LYS A 99 10.25 -8.52 6.35
CA LYS A 99 11.20 -8.19 7.43
C LYS A 99 10.76 -6.99 8.28
N ILE A 100 9.85 -6.19 7.74
CA ILE A 100 9.28 -5.00 8.36
C ILE A 100 7.76 -5.01 8.18
N GLY A 101 7.06 -4.29 9.04
CA GLY A 101 5.61 -4.17 9.05
C GLY A 101 5.09 -3.41 7.82
N PRO A 102 3.90 -3.76 7.31
CA PRO A 102 3.23 -3.01 6.25
C PRO A 102 3.09 -1.50 6.54
N SER A 103 3.19 -0.65 5.53
CA SER A 103 2.77 0.77 5.62
C SER A 103 1.25 0.91 5.55
N HIS A 104 0.73 2.11 5.84
CA HIS A 104 -0.69 2.45 5.69
C HIS A 104 -1.23 2.09 4.29
N LEU A 105 -0.47 2.41 3.24
CA LEU A 105 -0.81 2.03 1.87
C LEU A 105 -0.95 0.52 1.68
N GLU A 106 -0.01 -0.25 2.24
CA GLU A 106 -0.05 -1.70 2.11
C GLU A 106 -1.21 -2.31 2.89
N LEU A 107 -1.50 -1.80 4.09
CA LEU A 107 -2.67 -2.23 4.88
C LEU A 107 -3.95 -2.00 4.07
N LYS A 108 -4.11 -0.83 3.47
CA LYS A 108 -5.25 -0.46 2.63
C LYS A 108 -5.37 -1.36 1.39
N LEU A 109 -4.28 -1.54 0.65
CA LEU A 109 -4.24 -2.34 -0.59
C LEU A 109 -4.36 -3.85 -0.35
N SER A 110 -4.03 -4.32 0.84
CA SER A 110 -4.09 -5.74 1.22
C SER A 110 -5.37 -6.09 2.00
N SER A 111 -6.34 -5.18 2.07
CA SER A 111 -7.61 -5.36 2.80
C SER A 111 -7.42 -5.64 4.30
N LEU A 112 -6.37 -5.10 4.92
CA LEU A 112 -6.09 -5.22 6.34
C LEU A 112 -6.72 -4.06 7.14
N PRO A 113 -6.83 -4.19 8.48
CA PRO A 113 -7.24 -3.11 9.38
C PRO A 113 -6.39 -1.84 9.20
N THR A 114 -6.93 -0.68 9.56
CA THR A 114 -6.20 0.60 9.49
C THR A 114 -5.16 0.71 10.60
N VAL A 115 -4.19 1.60 10.42
CA VAL A 115 -3.25 1.99 11.48
C VAL A 115 -4.00 2.40 12.75
N ASP A 116 -5.10 3.16 12.64
CA ASP A 116 -5.91 3.60 13.79
C ASP A 116 -6.47 2.43 14.59
N ILE A 117 -7.01 1.39 13.94
CA ILE A 117 -7.53 0.21 14.63
C ILE A 117 -6.41 -0.50 15.40
N TYR A 118 -5.22 -0.62 14.80
CA TYR A 118 -4.08 -1.17 15.52
C TYR A 118 -3.65 -0.28 16.70
N GLN A 119 -3.68 1.05 16.55
CA GLN A 119 -3.38 1.98 17.64
C GLN A 119 -4.40 1.90 18.77
N GLU A 120 -5.70 1.84 18.47
CA GLU A 120 -6.77 1.70 19.46
C GLU A 120 -6.65 0.38 20.25
N VAL A 121 -6.34 -0.72 19.56
CA VAL A 121 -6.32 -2.06 20.14
C VAL A 121 -4.99 -2.40 20.84
N PHE A 122 -3.85 -1.91 20.35
CA PHE A 122 -2.53 -2.24 20.90
C PHE A 122 -1.81 -1.07 21.55
N GLY A 123 -2.41 0.13 21.54
CA GLY A 123 -1.78 1.38 21.98
C GLY A 123 -0.90 2.03 20.91
N SER A 124 -0.30 1.25 20.01
CA SER A 124 0.37 1.75 18.81
C SER A 124 0.50 0.67 17.73
N TYR A 125 0.69 1.08 16.48
CA TYR A 125 0.97 0.16 15.39
C TYR A 125 2.35 -0.51 15.52
N SER A 126 3.33 0.18 16.10
CA SER A 126 4.66 -0.38 16.39
C SER A 126 4.57 -1.59 17.32
N VAL A 127 3.75 -1.51 18.39
CA VAL A 127 3.50 -2.62 19.31
C VAL A 127 2.84 -3.81 18.60
N ALA A 128 1.90 -3.56 17.68
CA ALA A 128 1.30 -4.63 16.88
C ALA A 128 2.33 -5.34 15.97
N CYS A 129 3.24 -4.57 15.35
CA CYS A 129 4.34 -5.12 14.54
C CYS A 129 5.30 -5.96 15.38
N GLU A 130 5.69 -5.47 16.56
CA GLU A 130 6.58 -6.18 17.49
C GLU A 130 6.00 -7.52 17.92
N LYS A 131 4.69 -7.57 18.21
CA LYS A 131 3.97 -8.81 18.56
C LYS A 131 4.02 -9.88 17.47
N VAL A 132 4.21 -9.50 16.21
CA VAL A 132 4.37 -10.46 15.09
C VAL A 132 5.84 -10.62 14.64
N GLY A 133 6.79 -10.04 15.39
CA GLY A 133 8.22 -10.24 15.17
C GLY A 133 8.87 -9.32 14.14
N VAL A 134 8.25 -8.19 13.78
CA VAL A 134 8.82 -7.22 12.82
C VAL A 134 8.80 -5.80 13.38
N LYS A 135 9.62 -4.91 12.84
CA LYS A 135 9.56 -3.46 13.12
C LYS A 135 8.62 -2.78 12.14
N PRO A 136 7.88 -1.73 12.50
CA PRO A 136 7.09 -0.97 11.52
C PRO A 136 8.00 -0.37 10.43
N MET A 137 7.48 -0.19 9.22
CA MET A 137 8.20 0.50 8.13
C MET A 137 8.46 1.98 8.44
N PHE A 138 7.52 2.60 9.16
CA PHE A 138 7.59 3.98 9.63
C PHE A 138 7.23 3.99 11.12
N GLY A 139 8.17 4.40 11.97
CA GLY A 139 8.03 4.37 13.43
C GLY A 139 7.67 5.71 14.07
N SER A 140 7.80 6.80 13.32
CA SER A 140 7.71 8.17 13.84
C SER A 140 6.34 8.80 13.59
N ARG A 141 5.94 9.70 14.49
CA ARG A 141 4.73 10.52 14.34
C ARG A 141 5.03 11.78 13.55
N LEU A 142 4.01 12.34 12.91
CA LEU A 142 4.10 13.65 12.29
C LEU A 142 4.48 14.71 13.35
N PRO A 143 5.51 15.53 13.11
CA PRO A 143 5.82 16.66 13.99
C PRO A 143 4.66 17.68 14.04
N GLU A 144 4.36 18.22 15.23
CA GLU A 144 3.23 19.15 15.44
C GLU A 144 3.28 20.44 14.59
N LYS A 145 4.44 20.77 14.00
CA LYS A 145 4.69 22.04 13.32
C LYS A 145 4.90 21.89 11.81
N LEU A 146 4.17 21.00 11.15
CA LEU A 146 4.13 21.01 9.69
C LEU A 146 3.32 22.22 9.19
N PHE A 147 3.76 22.87 8.12
CA PHE A 147 3.10 24.05 7.52
C PHE A 147 3.04 25.33 8.37
N THR A 148 3.69 25.38 9.53
CA THR A 148 3.65 26.58 10.40
C THR A 148 4.57 27.72 9.93
N SER A 149 5.48 27.43 9.00
CA SER A 149 6.53 28.35 8.59
C SER A 149 6.42 28.63 7.10
N SER A 150 6.52 29.90 6.69
CA SER A 150 6.52 30.26 5.28
C SER A 150 7.80 29.75 4.61
N LEU A 151 7.64 28.89 3.60
CA LEU A 151 8.74 28.36 2.78
C LEU A 151 8.96 29.19 1.50
N ALA A 152 8.44 30.43 1.45
CA ALA A 152 8.47 31.26 0.24
C ALA A 152 9.88 31.65 -0.24
N HIS A 153 10.87 31.60 0.64
CA HIS A 153 12.28 31.94 0.36
C HIS A 153 13.12 30.70 0.04
N VAL A 154 12.56 29.49 0.17
CA VAL A 154 13.28 28.25 -0.08
C VAL A 154 13.46 28.12 -1.59
N ASN A 155 14.71 28.08 -2.02
CA ASN A 155 15.06 27.79 -3.40
C ASN A 155 14.97 26.27 -3.64
N ILE A 156 14.25 25.87 -4.69
CA ILE A 156 14.10 24.47 -5.09
C ILE A 156 14.84 24.25 -6.40
N PHE A 157 15.76 23.30 -6.39
CA PHE A 157 16.39 22.78 -7.60
C PHE A 157 15.42 21.85 -8.33
N ILE A 158 15.23 22.12 -9.62
CA ILE A 158 14.38 21.37 -10.53
C ILE A 158 15.28 20.62 -11.51
N ASP A 159 15.07 19.32 -11.68
CA ASP A 159 15.83 18.54 -12.64
C ASP A 159 15.61 19.05 -14.06
N THR A 160 16.69 19.32 -14.78
CA THR A 160 16.67 19.80 -16.17
C THR A 160 15.86 18.93 -17.17
N ARG A 161 15.55 17.68 -16.83
CA ARG A 161 14.73 16.77 -17.65
C ARG A 161 13.22 16.93 -17.39
N GLU A 162 12.83 17.59 -16.31
CA GLU A 162 11.42 17.77 -15.96
C GLU A 162 10.75 18.75 -16.94
N GLN A 163 9.84 18.25 -17.76
CA GLN A 163 9.25 19.03 -18.86
C GLN A 163 8.11 19.94 -18.43
N GLN A 164 7.44 19.59 -17.33
CA GLN A 164 6.26 20.30 -16.81
C GLN A 164 6.41 20.56 -15.31
N PRO A 165 7.46 21.30 -14.91
CA PRO A 165 7.82 21.47 -13.51
C PRO A 165 6.71 22.17 -12.73
N LEU A 166 6.63 21.86 -11.44
CA LEU A 166 5.79 22.57 -10.48
C LEU A 166 6.22 24.03 -10.34
N LYS A 167 5.28 24.90 -9.95
CA LYS A 167 5.57 26.32 -9.74
C LYS A 167 5.93 26.58 -8.28
N PHE A 168 7.15 27.05 -8.05
CA PHE A 168 7.63 27.48 -6.75
C PHE A 168 7.97 28.97 -6.76
N ASN A 169 8.01 29.59 -5.57
CA ASN A 169 8.34 31.01 -5.44
C ASN A 169 9.80 31.32 -5.82
N THR A 170 10.70 30.39 -5.54
CA THR A 170 12.12 30.49 -5.91
C THR A 170 12.58 29.11 -6.36
N SER A 171 13.12 29.03 -7.58
CA SER A 171 13.61 27.78 -8.16
C SER A 171 14.68 28.01 -9.20
N GLU A 172 15.55 27.02 -9.37
CA GLU A 172 16.62 27.00 -10.38
C GLU A 172 16.72 25.64 -11.05
N ASP A 173 17.04 25.62 -12.33
CA ASP A 173 17.27 24.37 -13.06
C ASP A 173 18.65 23.80 -12.71
N MET A 174 18.69 22.53 -12.31
CA MET A 174 19.91 21.80 -11.98
C MET A 174 19.86 20.38 -12.55
N LYS A 175 21.00 19.82 -12.94
CA LYS A 175 21.06 18.39 -13.26
C LYS A 175 21.10 17.59 -11.96
N LEU A 176 20.05 16.79 -11.69
CA LEU A 176 19.99 15.92 -10.52
C LEU A 176 20.30 14.48 -10.91
N ASP A 177 20.98 13.75 -10.03
CA ASP A 177 21.28 12.33 -10.25
C ASP A 177 20.05 11.44 -10.00
N VAL A 178 19.13 11.90 -9.13
CA VAL A 178 17.88 11.24 -8.76
C VAL A 178 16.78 12.27 -8.53
N GLY A 179 15.53 11.86 -8.76
CA GLY A 179 14.34 12.69 -8.57
C GLY A 179 14.26 13.90 -9.51
N ASP A 180 13.19 14.66 -9.33
CA ASP A 180 12.87 15.86 -10.09
C ASP A 180 13.06 17.13 -9.26
N TYR A 181 13.00 17.03 -7.93
CA TYR A 181 13.08 18.19 -7.03
C TYR A 181 13.96 17.93 -5.82
N THR A 182 14.74 18.93 -5.40
CA THR A 182 15.40 18.99 -4.08
C THR A 182 15.55 20.42 -3.59
N SER A 183 15.63 20.65 -2.28
CA SER A 183 15.88 21.99 -1.72
C SER A 183 17.35 22.40 -1.91
N ALA A 184 17.61 23.69 -2.09
CA ALA A 184 18.95 24.22 -2.29
C ALA A 184 19.52 24.90 -1.03
N GLY A 185 20.84 25.13 -1.04
CA GLY A 185 21.53 25.97 -0.05
C GLY A 185 21.40 25.44 1.38
N GLU A 186 21.08 26.33 2.31
CA GLU A 186 20.96 26.00 3.74
C GLU A 186 19.77 25.06 4.05
N TYR A 187 18.81 24.94 3.13
CA TYR A 187 17.65 24.05 3.26
C TYR A 187 17.86 22.67 2.67
N TYR A 188 19.02 22.39 2.04
CA TYR A 188 19.31 21.07 1.48
C TYR A 188 19.33 20.01 2.58
N SER A 189 18.46 19.01 2.46
CA SER A 189 18.22 18.02 3.52
C SER A 189 18.54 16.58 3.11
N TYR A 190 19.19 16.37 1.95
CA TYR A 190 19.35 15.05 1.32
C TYR A 190 18.02 14.38 0.98
N THR A 191 16.96 15.17 0.79
CA THR A 191 15.63 14.71 0.42
C THR A 191 15.32 15.12 -1.00
N TYR A 192 14.74 14.19 -1.74
CA TYR A 192 14.39 14.34 -3.15
C TYR A 192 12.94 13.92 -3.36
N VAL A 193 12.31 14.49 -4.37
CA VAL A 193 10.99 14.07 -4.84
C VAL A 193 11.07 13.69 -6.30
N ASP A 194 10.61 12.50 -6.63
CA ASP A 194 10.32 12.02 -7.99
C ASP A 194 8.80 12.11 -8.19
N ARG A 195 8.37 13.08 -8.99
CA ARG A 195 6.96 13.41 -9.22
C ARG A 195 6.44 12.61 -10.40
N LYS A 196 5.24 12.06 -10.25
CA LYS A 196 4.59 11.25 -11.30
C LYS A 196 3.14 11.64 -11.49
N SER A 197 2.70 11.68 -12.74
CA SER A 197 1.28 11.58 -13.05
C SER A 197 0.77 10.16 -12.74
N ASP A 198 -0.56 9.97 -12.68
CA ASP A 198 -1.16 8.62 -12.60
C ASP A 198 -0.63 7.70 -13.72
N GLN A 199 -0.56 8.20 -14.95
CA GLN A 199 -0.11 7.39 -16.08
C GLN A 199 1.38 7.03 -15.98
N ASP A 200 2.22 7.96 -15.54
CA ASP A 200 3.65 7.71 -15.36
C ASP A 200 3.91 6.77 -14.20
N PHE A 201 3.15 6.87 -13.11
CA PHE A 201 3.20 5.92 -11.99
C PHE A 201 2.92 4.49 -12.48
N LYS A 202 1.82 4.29 -13.21
CA LYS A 202 1.46 2.98 -13.77
C LYS A 202 2.51 2.46 -14.76
N SER A 203 3.03 3.35 -15.61
CA SER A 203 4.05 3.03 -16.61
C SER A 203 5.38 2.63 -15.97
N THR A 204 5.83 3.38 -14.97
CA THR A 204 7.09 3.17 -14.24
C THR A 204 7.11 1.82 -13.54
N LEU A 205 6.01 1.45 -12.89
CA LEU A 205 5.86 0.19 -12.17
C LEU A 205 5.42 -0.98 -13.05
N SER A 206 5.35 -0.78 -14.37
CA SER A 206 5.09 -1.85 -15.33
C SER A 206 6.35 -2.66 -15.61
N LYS A 207 6.18 -3.87 -16.15
CA LYS A 207 7.27 -4.82 -16.39
C LYS A 207 8.45 -4.24 -17.19
N HIS A 208 8.18 -3.34 -18.13
CA HIS A 208 9.22 -2.81 -19.03
C HIS A 208 10.09 -1.72 -18.41
N ASN A 209 9.59 -1.01 -17.40
CA ASN A 209 10.28 0.14 -16.81
C ASN A 209 10.72 -0.12 -15.35
N LEU A 210 10.28 -1.23 -14.75
CA LEU A 210 10.53 -1.55 -13.35
C LEU A 210 12.03 -1.59 -13.03
N ASP A 211 12.84 -2.26 -13.85
CA ASP A 211 14.29 -2.40 -13.62
C ASP A 211 15.01 -1.05 -13.67
N ARG A 212 14.58 -0.17 -14.60
CA ARG A 212 15.11 1.19 -14.70
C ARG A 212 14.79 1.99 -13.45
N PHE A 213 13.55 1.91 -12.98
CA PHE A 213 13.12 2.62 -11.79
C PHE A 213 13.79 2.08 -10.51
N GLU A 214 13.96 0.77 -10.43
CA GLU A 214 14.69 0.12 -9.35
C GLU A 214 16.16 0.59 -9.30
N ALA A 215 16.79 0.83 -10.45
CA ALA A 215 18.12 1.43 -10.51
C ALA A 215 18.16 2.88 -10.00
N GLU A 216 17.09 3.66 -10.18
CA GLU A 216 16.95 5.01 -9.61
C GLU A 216 16.83 4.95 -8.07
N LEU A 217 16.03 4.02 -7.53
CA LEU A 217 15.94 3.78 -6.08
C LEU A 217 17.26 3.27 -5.49
N GLN A 218 17.95 2.40 -6.20
CA GLN A 218 19.27 1.91 -5.81
C GLN A 218 20.29 3.06 -5.75
N ARG A 219 20.29 3.96 -6.73
CA ARG A 219 21.15 5.15 -6.72
C ARG A 219 20.82 6.06 -5.53
N ALA A 220 19.54 6.30 -5.25
CA ALA A 220 19.13 7.10 -4.09
C ALA A 220 19.67 6.50 -2.77
N LYS A 221 19.57 5.17 -2.62
CA LYS A 221 20.13 4.45 -1.48
C LYS A 221 21.66 4.59 -1.40
N GLU A 222 22.37 4.42 -2.51
CA GLU A 222 23.83 4.52 -2.57
C GLU A 222 24.34 5.93 -2.26
N MET A 223 23.59 6.96 -2.66
CA MET A 223 23.87 8.36 -2.32
C MET A 223 23.52 8.70 -0.87
N GLY A 224 22.84 7.82 -0.14
CA GLY A 224 22.39 8.08 1.23
C GLY A 224 21.29 9.15 1.32
N VAL A 225 20.54 9.34 0.24
CA VAL A 225 19.42 10.30 0.16
C VAL A 225 18.09 9.58 0.41
N TYR A 226 17.03 10.35 0.60
CA TYR A 226 15.67 9.85 0.70
C TYR A 226 14.81 10.34 -0.46
N LEU A 227 14.12 9.43 -1.13
CA LEU A 227 13.30 9.72 -2.31
C LEU A 227 11.82 9.52 -2.02
N TYR A 228 11.04 10.59 -2.08
CA TYR A 228 9.58 10.49 -2.14
C TYR A 228 9.14 10.30 -3.59
N ILE A 229 8.30 9.28 -3.83
CA ILE A 229 7.66 9.06 -5.13
C ILE A 229 6.27 9.67 -5.03
N ALA A 230 6.12 10.92 -5.48
CA ALA A 230 4.89 11.70 -5.34
C ALA A 230 3.99 11.56 -6.58
N THR A 231 2.89 10.83 -6.42
CA THR A 231 1.91 10.64 -7.50
C THR A 231 0.78 11.66 -7.38
N GLU A 232 0.54 12.44 -8.43
CA GLU A 232 -0.52 13.47 -8.51
C GLU A 232 -1.92 12.87 -8.74
N SER A 233 -2.28 11.92 -7.90
CA SER A 233 -3.60 11.29 -7.90
C SER A 233 -3.84 10.67 -6.54
N ASP A 234 -5.02 10.09 -6.35
CA ASP A 234 -5.34 9.24 -5.21
C ASP A 234 -5.69 7.82 -5.70
N LEU A 235 -5.69 6.84 -4.79
CA LEU A 235 -5.98 5.46 -5.16
C LEU A 235 -7.35 5.31 -5.85
N THR A 236 -8.37 6.06 -5.41
CA THR A 236 -9.72 6.01 -5.98
C THR A 236 -9.72 6.50 -7.42
N GLN A 237 -9.05 7.62 -7.68
CA GLN A 237 -8.87 8.17 -9.02
C GLN A 237 -8.09 7.22 -9.92
N ILE A 238 -7.00 6.61 -9.45
CA ILE A 238 -6.23 5.61 -10.22
C ILE A 238 -7.10 4.41 -10.60
N TYR A 239 -7.92 3.90 -9.67
CA TYR A 239 -8.86 2.82 -10.00
C TYR A 239 -9.91 3.26 -11.01
N LYS A 240 -10.44 4.49 -10.88
CA LYS A 240 -11.44 5.06 -11.79
C LYS A 240 -10.86 5.28 -13.18
N SER A 241 -9.73 5.96 -13.29
CA SER A 241 -9.04 6.23 -14.56
C SER A 241 -8.64 4.94 -15.26
N ASN A 242 -8.19 3.92 -14.52
CA ASN A 242 -7.84 2.63 -15.09
C ASN A 242 -9.06 1.83 -15.57
N ARG A 243 -10.24 2.03 -14.96
CA ARG A 243 -11.47 1.34 -15.38
C ARG A 243 -12.06 1.94 -16.66
N TRP A 244 -12.05 3.27 -16.76
CA TRP A 244 -12.71 4.03 -17.81
C TRP A 244 -11.77 4.60 -18.87
N GLY A 245 -10.46 4.51 -18.66
CA GLY A 245 -9.45 5.01 -19.58
C GLY A 245 -9.26 4.11 -20.82
N PRO A 246 -8.60 4.64 -21.86
CA PRO A 246 -8.40 3.93 -23.12
C PRO A 246 -7.49 2.70 -22.97
N HIS A 247 -6.55 2.73 -22.01
CA HIS A 247 -5.65 1.62 -21.72
C HIS A 247 -5.80 1.15 -20.28
N LYS A 248 -6.08 -0.15 -20.11
CA LYS A 248 -6.21 -0.79 -18.80
C LYS A 248 -4.89 -1.39 -18.38
N SER A 249 -4.32 -0.86 -17.31
CA SER A 249 -3.14 -1.43 -16.65
C SER A 249 -3.56 -2.50 -15.64
N ASN A 250 -2.68 -3.48 -15.41
CA ASN A 250 -2.86 -4.45 -14.34
C ASN A 250 -2.48 -3.84 -12.99
N LEU A 251 -3.44 -3.15 -12.35
CA LEU A 251 -3.21 -2.48 -11.07
C LEU A 251 -2.78 -3.44 -9.96
N LYS A 252 -3.21 -4.71 -9.99
CA LYS A 252 -2.76 -5.70 -9.00
C LYS A 252 -1.24 -5.91 -9.09
N TYR A 253 -0.72 -5.98 -10.31
CA TYR A 253 0.72 -6.11 -10.57
C TYR A 253 1.48 -4.83 -10.22
N ILE A 254 0.97 -3.66 -10.62
CA ILE A 254 1.57 -2.35 -10.31
C ILE A 254 1.70 -2.14 -8.80
N PHE A 255 0.61 -2.32 -8.05
CA PHE A 255 0.64 -2.15 -6.60
C PHE A 255 1.44 -3.26 -5.89
N HIS A 256 1.59 -4.44 -6.51
CA HIS A 256 2.51 -5.45 -6.01
C HIS A 256 3.96 -4.98 -6.12
N ASN A 257 4.38 -4.48 -7.29
CA ASN A 257 5.73 -3.95 -7.49
C ASN A 257 6.02 -2.76 -6.58
N MET A 258 5.06 -1.84 -6.42
CA MET A 258 5.16 -0.73 -5.47
C MET A 258 5.52 -1.21 -4.05
N ARG A 259 4.80 -2.22 -3.55
CA ARG A 259 5.06 -2.79 -2.21
C ARG A 259 6.42 -3.48 -2.14
N VAL A 260 6.79 -4.25 -3.16
CA VAL A 260 8.09 -4.93 -3.21
C VAL A 260 9.23 -3.92 -3.12
N LEU A 261 9.16 -2.84 -3.91
CA LEU A 261 10.15 -1.77 -3.88
C LEU A 261 10.14 -1.01 -2.54
N ALA A 262 8.97 -0.68 -2.00
CA ALA A 262 8.85 -0.01 -0.70
C ALA A 262 9.52 -0.83 0.43
N HIS A 263 9.37 -2.15 0.44
CA HIS A 263 10.08 -3.02 1.39
C HIS A 263 11.57 -3.13 1.10
N LYS A 264 11.96 -3.28 -0.17
CA LYS A 264 13.37 -3.43 -0.58
C LYS A 264 14.21 -2.20 -0.25
N TYR A 265 13.63 -1.01 -0.40
CA TYR A 265 14.26 0.30 -0.21
C TYR A 265 13.72 1.05 1.02
N ALA A 266 13.17 0.33 2.00
CA ALA A 266 12.72 0.92 3.25
C ALA A 266 13.85 1.72 3.93
N GLY A 267 13.50 2.89 4.46
CA GLY A 267 14.45 3.87 4.99
C GLY A 267 15.09 4.80 3.95
N HIS A 268 14.85 4.58 2.65
CA HIS A 268 15.37 5.43 1.57
C HIS A 268 14.29 5.91 0.60
N CYS A 269 13.06 5.40 0.69
CA CYS A 269 11.98 5.88 -0.15
C CYS A 269 10.60 5.74 0.48
N GLN A 270 9.65 6.53 -0.04
CA GLN A 270 8.23 6.39 0.28
C GLN A 270 7.36 6.78 -0.90
N PHE A 271 6.37 5.92 -1.21
CA PHE A 271 5.35 6.23 -2.20
C PHE A 271 4.23 7.02 -1.55
N ILE A 272 3.89 8.16 -2.15
CA ILE A 272 2.79 9.02 -1.69
C ILE A 272 1.88 9.41 -2.87
N PHE A 273 0.62 9.64 -2.56
CA PHE A 273 -0.47 9.96 -3.47
C PHE A 273 -1.05 11.30 -3.02
N THR A 274 -0.60 12.39 -3.66
CA THR A 274 -0.90 13.76 -3.22
C THR A 274 -2.28 14.25 -3.66
N GLY A 275 -3.05 13.40 -4.35
CA GLY A 275 -4.41 13.71 -4.82
C GLY A 275 -4.47 14.61 -6.06
N SER A 276 -3.62 15.64 -6.13
CA SER A 276 -3.56 16.59 -7.24
C SER A 276 -2.19 17.24 -7.38
N ARG A 277 -2.02 17.98 -8.48
CA ARG A 277 -0.86 18.84 -8.72
C ARG A 277 -0.73 19.95 -7.67
N GLU A 278 -1.83 20.60 -7.31
CA GLU A 278 -1.84 21.62 -6.25
C GLU A 278 -1.43 21.02 -4.89
N GLY A 279 -1.88 19.79 -4.59
CA GLY A 279 -1.45 19.06 -3.41
C GLY A 279 0.05 18.77 -3.41
N SER A 280 0.62 18.41 -4.57
CA SER A 280 2.07 18.27 -4.73
C SER A 280 2.81 19.61 -4.52
N GLU A 281 2.33 20.72 -5.10
CA GLU A 281 2.94 22.05 -4.94
C GLU A 281 2.97 22.51 -3.47
N LYS A 282 1.94 22.16 -2.68
CA LYS A 282 1.88 22.46 -1.25
C LYS A 282 2.78 21.56 -0.40
N LEU A 283 2.78 20.26 -0.67
CA LEU A 283 3.44 19.28 0.20
C LEU A 283 4.95 19.16 -0.06
N ILE A 284 5.38 19.23 -1.33
CA ILE A 284 6.78 18.97 -1.72
C ILE A 284 7.77 19.89 -1.00
N PRO A 285 7.55 21.22 -0.88
CA PRO A 285 8.46 22.09 -0.14
C PRO A 285 8.68 21.65 1.33
N GLU A 286 7.61 21.22 2.02
CA GLU A 286 7.73 20.73 3.40
C GLU A 286 8.54 19.43 3.46
N LEU A 287 8.29 18.48 2.55
CA LEU A 287 9.06 17.24 2.47
C LEU A 287 10.56 17.53 2.28
N LEU A 288 10.88 18.43 1.35
CA LEU A 288 12.25 18.78 1.01
C LEU A 288 12.97 19.51 2.14
N VAL A 289 12.30 20.40 2.87
CA VAL A 289 12.94 21.19 3.93
C VAL A 289 13.07 20.41 5.24
N ARG A 290 12.02 19.70 5.65
CA ARG A 290 11.99 18.96 6.92
C ARG A 290 12.85 17.70 6.87
N GLY A 291 13.01 17.13 5.68
CA GLY A 291 13.88 15.99 5.40
C GLY A 291 13.83 14.90 6.46
N LYS A 292 14.94 14.70 7.18
CA LYS A 292 15.11 13.62 8.17
C LYS A 292 14.03 13.56 9.25
N GLU A 293 13.38 14.67 9.57
CA GLU A 293 12.24 14.70 10.51
C GLU A 293 11.06 13.88 10.00
N LEU A 294 10.94 13.69 8.69
CA LEU A 294 9.82 13.04 8.02
C LEU A 294 10.14 11.68 7.37
N TRP A 295 11.41 11.28 7.30
CA TRP A 295 11.83 10.05 6.62
C TRP A 295 11.24 8.77 7.23
N ASP A 296 11.01 8.78 8.55
CA ASP A 296 10.43 7.67 9.31
C ASP A 296 8.93 7.89 9.64
N VAL A 297 8.30 8.86 9.00
CA VAL A 297 6.87 9.17 9.15
C VAL A 297 6.11 8.60 7.95
N ASP A 298 4.98 7.91 8.20
CA ASP A 298 4.07 7.45 7.14
C ASP A 298 3.27 8.64 6.61
N ILE A 299 3.85 9.41 5.69
CA ILE A 299 3.25 10.61 5.10
C ILE A 299 1.90 10.28 4.46
N GLN A 300 1.75 9.13 3.82
CA GLN A 300 0.46 8.77 3.22
C GLN A 300 -0.66 8.63 4.26
N TYR A 301 -0.37 8.05 5.43
CA TYR A 301 -1.35 7.98 6.52
C TYR A 301 -1.92 9.38 6.86
N TYR A 302 -1.04 10.37 6.96
CA TYR A 302 -1.42 11.74 7.27
C TYR A 302 -2.12 12.47 6.11
N ILE A 303 -1.75 12.20 4.86
CA ILE A 303 -2.49 12.67 3.67
C ILE A 303 -3.94 12.14 3.71
N ASP A 304 -4.10 10.83 3.91
CA ASP A 304 -5.42 10.17 3.89
C ASP A 304 -6.33 10.61 5.05
N ASN A 305 -5.75 11.08 6.16
CA ASN A 305 -6.48 11.58 7.33
C ASN A 305 -6.67 13.11 7.34
N HIS A 306 -6.31 13.80 6.25
CA HIS A 306 -6.44 15.26 6.11
C HIS A 306 -5.66 16.06 7.16
N GLU A 307 -4.58 15.50 7.69
CA GLU A 307 -3.70 16.19 8.65
C GLU A 307 -2.66 17.08 7.96
N LEU A 308 -2.54 16.98 6.64
CA LEU A 308 -1.56 17.70 5.82
C LEU A 308 -2.14 18.79 4.90
N GLY A 309 -3.41 19.18 5.12
CA GLY A 309 -4.10 20.22 4.36
C GLY A 309 -5.09 19.69 3.33
#